data_AF-A0A920MVZ1-F1
#
_entry.id   AF-A0A920MVZ1-F1
#
_cell.length_a   1.000
_cell.length_b   1.000
_cell.length_c   1.000
_cell.angle_alpha   90.00
_cell.angle_beta   90.00
_cell.angle_gamma   90.00
#
_symmetry.space_group_name_H-M   'P 1'
#
loop_
_entity.id
_entity.type
_entity.pdbx_description
1 polymer ?
#
loop_
_entity_poly.entity_id
_entity_poly.type
_entity_poly.pdbx_seq_one_letter_code
_entity_poly.pdbx_strand_id
1 'polypeptide(L)' 'MKDHEDPTEIEYYMCGPPMMIDACDKMLYDLGVEREMIAYDSFG' A
#
# COMPACT_ATOMS: atom_id res chain seq x y z
N MET A 1 7.83 11.82 -16.03
CA MET A 1 7.94 11.55 -14.58
C MET A 1 8.11 12.88 -13.84
N LYS A 2 7.10 13.76 -13.90
CA LYS A 2 7.09 15.05 -13.18
C LYS A 2 5.74 15.34 -12.49
N ASP A 3 4.72 14.51 -12.70
CA ASP A 3 3.35 14.77 -12.25
C ASP A 3 2.72 13.58 -11.49
N HIS A 4 3.54 12.66 -10.98
CA HIS A 4 3.05 11.63 -10.07
C HIS A 4 3.24 12.13 -8.65
N GLU A 5 2.18 12.03 -7.85
CA GLU A 5 2.24 12.24 -6.41
C GLU A 5 3.29 11.31 -5.80
N ASP A 6 3.99 11.81 -4.79
CA ASP A 6 4.98 11.01 -4.07
C ASP A 6 4.26 9.83 -3.42
N PRO A 7 4.57 8.57 -3.78
CA PRO A 7 3.89 7.41 -3.22
C PRO A 7 3.99 7.35 -1.69
N THR A 8 5.00 7.97 -1.06
CA THR A 8 5.12 7.96 0.40
C THR A 8 4.13 8.89 1.11
N GLU A 9 3.51 9.82 0.38
CA GLU A 9 2.53 10.77 0.92
C GLU A 9 1.07 10.33 0.69
N ILE A 10 0.85 9.16 0.07
CA ILE A 10 -0.48 8.62 -0.26
C ILE A 10 -0.97 7.68 0.85
N GLU A 11 -2.24 7.81 1.26
CA GLU A 11 -2.91 6.84 2.12
C GLU A 11 -3.51 5.69 1.29
N TYR A 12 -3.06 4.47 1.56
CA TYR A 12 -3.46 3.25 0.85
C TYR A 12 -4.51 2.48 1.64
N TYR A 13 -5.69 2.31 1.05
CA TYR A 13 -6.77 1.50 1.61
C TYR A 13 -6.86 0.19 0.81
N MET A 14 -6.54 -0.94 1.46
CA MET A 14 -6.41 -2.24 0.80
C MET A 14 -7.43 -3.26 1.33
N CYS A 15 -8.05 -3.99 0.41
CA CYS A 15 -8.95 -5.11 0.71
C CYS A 15 -8.72 -6.20 -0.34
N GLY A 16 -8.54 -7.44 0.10
CA GLY A 16 -8.38 -8.56 -0.82
C GLY A 16 -7.85 -9.83 -0.16
N PRO A 17 -7.58 -10.88 -0.95
CA PRO A 17 -7.02 -12.13 -0.45
C PRO A 17 -5.61 -11.92 0.16
N PRO A 18 -5.19 -12.74 1.14
CA PRO A 18 -3.89 -12.57 1.80
C PRO A 18 -2.70 -12.48 0.81
N MET A 19 -2.69 -13.32 -0.23
CA MET A 19 -1.64 -13.31 -1.25
C MET A 19 -1.57 -12.00 -2.07
N MET A 20 -2.71 -11.32 -2.27
CA MET A 20 -2.74 -10.03 -2.96
C MET A 20 -2.18 -8.94 -2.05
N ILE A 21 -2.62 -8.94 -0.79
CA ILE A 21 -2.18 -7.99 0.22
C ILE A 21 -0.67 -8.07 0.40
N ASP A 22 -0.13 -9.28 0.61
CA ASP A 22 1.32 -9.49 0.80
C ASP A 22 2.15 -9.00 -0.39
N ALA A 23 1.67 -9.19 -1.62
CA ALA A 23 2.36 -8.73 -2.82
C ALA A 23 2.36 -7.20 -2.94
N CYS A 24 1.22 -6.55 -2.65
CA CYS A 24 1.12 -5.10 -2.65
C CYS A 24 1.92 -4.47 -1.50
N ASP A 25 1.90 -5.08 -0.31
CA ASP A 25 2.64 -4.60 0.86
C ASP A 25 4.15 -4.55 0.58
N LYS A 26 4.68 -5.62 -0.03
CA LYS A 26 6.08 -5.66 -0.47
C LYS A 26 6.40 -4.57 -1.48
N MET A 27 5.53 -4.35 -2.47
CA MET A 27 5.74 -3.33 -3.49
C MET A 27 5.75 -1.92 -2.89
N LEU A 28 4.83 -1.62 -1.98
CA LEU A 28 4.77 -0.33 -1.29
C LEU A 28 5.97 -0.12 -0.36
N TYR A 29 6.40 -1.17 0.34
CA TYR A 29 7.60 -1.15 1.16
C TYR A 29 8.86 -0.87 0.33
N ASP A 30 9.02 -1.51 -0.84
CA ASP A 30 10.14 -1.27 -1.75
C ASP A 30 10.13 0.16 -2.31
N LEU A 31 8.98 0.84 -2.32
CA LEU A 31 8.82 2.26 -2.69
C LEU A 31 9.02 3.23 -1.51
N GLY A 32 9.24 2.73 -0.29
CA GLY A 32 9.45 3.54 0.91
C GLY A 32 8.15 4.03 1.59
N VAL A 33 7.01 3.43 1.26
CA VAL A 33 5.74 3.74 1.94
C VAL A 33 5.74 3.10 3.32
N GLU A 34 5.50 3.92 4.34
CA GLU A 34 5.42 3.48 5.73
C GLU A 34 4.13 2.71 6.00
N ARG A 35 4.18 1.74 6.92
CA ARG A 35 3.05 0.85 7.19
C ARG A 35 1.84 1.59 7.77
N GLU A 36 2.06 2.70 8.48
CA GLU A 36 0.99 3.57 8.99
C GLU A 36 0.16 4.21 7.88
N MET A 37 0.70 4.33 6.65
CA MET A 37 -0.01 4.83 5.48
C MET A 37 -0.91 3.77 4.84
N ILE A 38 -0.94 2.53 5.38
CA ILE A 38 -1.67 1.41 4.81
C ILE A 38 -2.75 0.93 5.78
N ALA A 39 -4.01 1.12 5.40
CA ALA A 39 -5.18 0.60 6.11
C ALA A 39 -5.72 -0.66 5.40
N TYR A 40 -5.94 -1.74 6.15
CA TYR A 40 -6.52 -2.98 5.62
C TYR A 40 -7.96 -3.14 6.08
N ASP A 41 -8.86 -3.37 5.12
CA ASP A 41 -10.22 -3.84 5.40
C ASP A 41 -10.25 -5.35 5.23
N SER A 42 -10.02 -6.07 6.33
CA SER A 42 -10.13 -7.53 6.36
C SER A 42 -11.59 -7.92 6.56
N PHE A 43 -12.25 -8.34 5.49
CA PHE A 43 -13.49 -9.11 5.60
C PHE A 43 -13.14 -10.45 6.25
N GLY A 44 -13.42 -10.57 7.55
CA GLY A 44 -13.38 -11.84 8.29
C GLY A 44 -14.46 -12.81 7.83
#